data_AF-A0A523YYI3-F1
#
_entry.id   AF-A0A523YYI3-F1
#
_cell.length_a   1.000
_cell.length_b   1.000
_cell.length_c   1.000
_cell.angle_alpha   90.00
_cell.angle_beta   90.00
_cell.angle_gamma   90.00
#
_symmetry.space_group_name_H-M   'P 1'
#
loop_
_entity.id
_entity.type
_entity.pdbx_description
1 polymer ?
#
loop_
_entity_poly.entity_id
_entity_poly.type
_entity_poly.pdbx_seq_one_letter_code
_entity_poly.pdbx_strand_id
1 'polypeptide(L)'
;MSDADYYGVHVTPGMVSSTSVTIGRNTFDQIRGPIHLSDSNPGDALALTATIGGSPSEANTFVNSGGTLGDMSYLVEMKGPTANVNAEHNNWGLCTAAEIEQEIYHQVDDSAQGLVDFEPFIAPDSCAAPTPTPTPSPTPTPAPTATPPVGPTRTLVWGPGWHNATWSGASTPEDAFACADGKYAAAYRLVSGGWERHFPDRPDVSNMADLQPYDAFLILITGDVTCEMPVAGSLGTERTLDWGVGWQNDGWTGADGTPPEDVFDCADGSYAAAYRLVGGGWERYFPGRPDLSNMGPLDEHDAFLILITAPVNCSMTIAP
;
A
#
# COMPACT_ATOMS: atom_id res chain seq x y z
N MET A 1 -25.04 13.03 11.21
CA MET A 1 -23.59 13.33 11.36
C MET A 1 -23.43 14.71 10.74
N SER A 2 -23.05 15.69 11.55
CA SER A 2 -22.99 17.10 11.15
C SER A 2 -21.85 17.34 10.15
N ASP A 3 -22.03 18.26 9.20
CA ASP A 3 -21.04 18.69 8.19
C ASP A 3 -19.65 19.11 8.76
N ALA A 4 -19.50 19.20 10.09
CA ALA A 4 -18.27 19.52 10.77
C ALA A 4 -17.16 18.45 10.63
N ASP A 5 -17.49 17.21 10.26
CA ASP A 5 -16.49 16.14 10.08
C ASP A 5 -15.95 16.06 8.63
N TYR A 6 -16.46 16.88 7.71
CA TYR A 6 -16.12 16.78 6.28
C TYR A 6 -15.11 17.82 5.83
N TYR A 7 -15.19 19.04 6.36
CA TYR A 7 -14.35 20.16 5.92
C TYR A 7 -13.40 20.69 7.00
N GLY A 8 -12.15 21.00 6.62
CA GLY A 8 -11.18 21.63 7.52
C GLY A 8 -11.45 23.12 7.70
N VAL A 9 -11.64 23.84 6.59
CA VAL A 9 -12.05 25.24 6.54
C VAL A 9 -13.22 25.36 5.58
N HIS A 10 -14.34 25.90 6.06
CA HIS A 10 -15.51 26.21 5.24
C HIS A 10 -15.78 27.71 5.26
N VAL A 11 -15.82 28.32 4.08
CA VAL A 11 -16.04 29.77 3.92
C VAL A 11 -17.25 30.01 3.04
N THR A 12 -18.19 30.79 3.55
CA THR A 12 -19.37 31.26 2.83
C THR A 12 -19.53 32.77 3.00
N PRO A 13 -19.85 33.52 1.94
CA PRO A 13 -20.13 34.94 2.09
C PRO A 13 -21.41 35.14 2.91
N GLY A 14 -21.40 36.13 3.80
CA GLY A 14 -22.61 36.56 4.48
C GLY A 14 -23.56 37.29 3.52
N MET A 15 -24.87 37.25 3.79
CA MET A 15 -25.94 37.78 2.91
C MET A 15 -25.86 39.30 2.59
N VAL A 16 -24.89 40.05 3.11
CA VAL A 16 -24.88 41.53 3.07
C VAL A 16 -23.55 42.17 2.67
N SER A 17 -22.48 41.40 2.45
CA SER A 17 -21.17 41.96 2.09
C SER A 17 -20.23 40.94 1.45
N SER A 18 -19.38 41.41 0.53
CA SER A 18 -18.24 40.64 0.02
C SER A 18 -17.37 40.15 1.17
N THR A 19 -16.83 38.95 1.03
CA THR A 19 -16.00 38.29 2.05
C THR A 19 -14.61 38.05 1.47
N SER A 20 -13.59 38.43 2.23
CA SER A 20 -12.20 38.14 1.88
C SER A 20 -11.55 37.34 3.00
N VAL A 21 -10.90 36.23 2.66
CA VAL A 21 -10.24 35.34 3.62
C VAL A 21 -8.80 35.07 3.22
N THR A 22 -7.91 34.98 4.22
CA THR A 22 -6.55 34.48 4.04
C THR A 22 -6.39 33.23 4.90
N ILE A 23 -6.03 32.11 4.26
CA ILE A 23 -5.81 30.81 4.88
C ILE A 23 -4.32 30.52 4.72
N GLY A 24 -3.53 30.76 5.77
CA GLY A 24 -2.09 30.56 5.74
C GLY A 24 -1.57 29.84 6.98
N ARG A 25 -0.41 29.18 6.83
CA ARG A 25 0.34 28.49 7.90
C ARG A 25 -0.42 27.36 8.59
N ASN A 26 -1.23 26.61 7.85
CA ASN A 26 -1.96 25.45 8.37
C ASN A 26 -1.32 24.14 7.91
N THR A 27 -1.52 23.09 8.70
CA THR A 27 -1.30 21.71 8.28
C THR A 27 -2.65 20.99 8.23
N PHE A 28 -3.05 20.54 7.05
CA PHE A 28 -4.24 19.71 6.85
C PHE A 28 -3.79 18.26 6.76
N ASP A 29 -4.15 17.44 7.74
CA ASP A 29 -3.76 16.03 7.82
C ASP A 29 -5.01 15.15 7.91
N GLN A 30 -5.14 14.21 6.97
CA GLN A 30 -6.27 13.28 6.89
C GLN A 30 -7.66 13.95 6.83
N ILE A 31 -7.75 15.14 6.22
CA ILE A 31 -9.02 15.85 6.04
C ILE A 31 -9.56 15.57 4.63
N ARG A 32 -10.83 15.14 4.54
CA ARG A 32 -11.47 14.83 3.26
C ARG A 32 -11.63 16.07 2.38
N GLY A 33 -12.23 17.15 2.88
CA GLY A 33 -12.29 18.44 2.18
C GLY A 33 -11.54 19.54 2.94
N PRO A 34 -10.21 19.66 2.81
CA PRO A 34 -9.44 20.63 3.59
C PRO A 34 -9.99 22.05 3.52
N ILE A 35 -10.33 22.53 2.32
CA ILE A 35 -10.84 23.88 2.09
C ILE A 35 -12.06 23.81 1.16
N HIS A 36 -13.18 24.37 1.62
CA HIS A 36 -14.39 24.53 0.82
C HIS A 36 -14.85 25.98 0.81
N LEU A 37 -14.86 26.56 -0.39
CA LEU A 37 -15.26 27.94 -0.65
C LEU A 37 -16.61 27.91 -1.38
N SER A 38 -17.68 28.28 -0.69
CA SER A 38 -19.03 28.23 -1.28
C SER A 38 -19.65 29.62 -1.35
N ASP A 39 -20.19 29.97 -2.50
CA ASP A 39 -21.05 31.13 -2.70
C ASP A 39 -22.40 30.65 -3.22
N SER A 40 -23.42 30.71 -2.37
CA SER A 40 -24.76 30.23 -2.70
C SER A 40 -25.51 31.14 -3.67
N ASN A 41 -25.03 32.35 -3.93
CA ASN A 41 -25.72 33.34 -4.77
C ASN A 41 -24.75 34.21 -5.57
N PRO A 42 -23.97 33.64 -6.51
CA PRO A 42 -22.95 34.37 -7.26
C PRO A 42 -23.49 35.51 -8.14
N GLY A 43 -24.82 35.62 -8.28
CA GLY A 43 -25.49 36.69 -9.02
C GLY A 43 -25.77 37.97 -8.22
N ASP A 44 -25.55 38.00 -6.91
CA ASP A 44 -25.85 39.17 -6.06
C ASP A 44 -24.73 40.23 -6.00
N ALA A 45 -23.69 40.05 -6.80
CA ALA A 45 -22.50 40.91 -6.86
C ALA A 45 -21.66 40.96 -5.57
N LEU A 46 -21.96 40.11 -4.57
CA LEU A 46 -21.05 39.88 -3.46
C LEU A 46 -19.98 38.90 -3.92
N ALA A 47 -18.71 39.24 -3.69
CA ALA A 47 -17.60 38.38 -4.08
C ALA A 47 -17.04 37.67 -2.84
N LEU A 48 -16.83 36.36 -2.96
CA LEU A 48 -15.91 35.63 -2.09
C LEU A 48 -14.52 35.63 -2.74
N THR A 49 -13.57 36.33 -2.11
CA THR A 49 -12.15 36.27 -2.50
C THR A 49 -11.37 35.49 -1.45
N ALA A 50 -10.44 34.65 -1.90
CA ALA A 50 -9.59 33.88 -0.99
C ALA A 50 -8.13 33.96 -1.42
N THR A 51 -7.26 33.97 -0.42
CA THR A 51 -5.83 33.69 -0.57
C THR A 51 -5.50 32.49 0.31
N ILE A 52 -5.07 31.40 -0.32
CA ILE A 52 -4.65 30.16 0.35
C ILE A 52 -3.14 30.14 0.26
N GLY A 53 -2.43 30.47 1.33
CA GLY A 53 -1.01 30.76 1.26
C GLY A 53 -0.76 32.10 0.57
N GLY A 54 -0.30 32.08 -0.68
CA GLY A 54 0.01 33.28 -1.48
C GLY A 54 1.38 33.90 -1.19
N SER A 55 2.16 33.31 -0.28
CA SER A 55 3.58 33.60 -0.09
C SER A 55 4.27 32.46 0.66
N PRO A 56 5.61 32.31 0.56
CA PRO A 56 6.33 31.28 1.31
C PRO A 56 6.15 31.34 2.83
N SER A 57 5.91 32.53 3.41
CA SER A 57 5.70 32.69 4.85
C SER A 57 4.27 32.34 5.30
N GLU A 58 3.34 32.22 4.35
CA GLU A 58 1.95 31.82 4.59
C GLU A 58 1.66 30.40 4.08
N ALA A 59 2.67 29.67 3.63
CA ALA A 59 2.53 28.32 3.07
C ALA A 59 1.70 27.39 3.98
N ASN A 60 0.72 26.74 3.39
CA ASN A 60 0.03 25.60 4.03
C ASN A 60 0.67 24.29 3.59
N THR A 61 0.48 23.25 4.39
CA THR A 61 0.94 21.88 4.12
C THR A 61 -0.26 20.93 4.13
N PHE A 62 -0.43 20.16 3.07
CA PHE A 62 -1.47 19.13 2.95
C PHE A 62 -0.80 17.74 3.03
N VAL A 63 -1.31 16.90 3.92
CA VAL A 63 -0.79 15.56 4.22
C VAL A 63 -1.96 14.59 4.13
N ASN A 64 -1.86 13.56 3.28
CA ASN A 64 -2.88 12.50 3.13
C ASN A 64 -4.33 13.02 3.15
N SER A 65 -4.60 14.10 2.42
CA SER A 65 -5.88 14.83 2.45
C SER A 65 -6.48 14.92 1.04
N GLY A 66 -7.77 15.24 0.91
CA GLY A 66 -8.43 15.28 -0.41
C GLY A 66 -8.57 13.90 -1.06
N GLY A 67 -8.54 13.86 -2.40
CA GLY A 67 -8.70 12.66 -3.23
C GLY A 67 -7.58 11.63 -3.09
N THR A 68 -6.48 12.00 -2.43
CA THR A 68 -5.43 11.05 -2.00
C THR A 68 -5.94 10.01 -0.97
N LEU A 69 -7.12 10.23 -0.37
CA LEU A 69 -7.82 9.26 0.49
C LEU A 69 -8.68 8.25 -0.29
N GLY A 70 -8.76 8.35 -1.62
CA GLY A 70 -9.51 7.43 -2.47
C GLY A 70 -11.02 7.70 -2.55
N ASP A 71 -11.48 8.89 -2.18
CA ASP A 71 -12.85 9.36 -2.38
C ASP A 71 -12.90 10.56 -3.35
N MET A 72 -14.10 10.99 -3.78
CA MET A 72 -14.27 12.12 -4.71
C MET A 72 -14.10 13.49 -4.02
N SER A 73 -13.23 13.59 -3.01
CA SER A 73 -13.01 14.84 -2.30
C SER A 73 -11.87 15.63 -2.94
N TYR A 74 -11.91 16.96 -2.83
CA TYR A 74 -10.90 17.85 -3.38
C TYR A 74 -10.12 18.53 -2.24
N LEU A 75 -8.85 18.85 -2.47
CA LEU A 75 -8.02 19.66 -1.57
C LEU A 75 -8.59 21.08 -1.42
N VAL A 76 -9.08 21.63 -2.54
CA VAL A 76 -9.87 22.87 -2.58
C VAL A 76 -11.11 22.62 -3.42
N GLU A 77 -12.27 22.79 -2.80
CA GLU A 77 -13.56 22.74 -3.49
C GLU A 77 -14.11 24.17 -3.63
N MET A 78 -14.24 24.67 -4.86
CA MET A 78 -15.03 25.86 -5.14
C MET A 78 -16.48 25.46 -5.46
N LYS A 79 -17.44 26.21 -4.91
CA LYS A 79 -18.85 26.04 -5.26
C LYS A 79 -19.57 27.37 -5.35
N GLY A 80 -19.47 28.01 -6.51
CA GLY A 80 -20.11 29.28 -6.81
C GLY A 80 -19.21 30.52 -6.83
N PRO A 81 -18.09 30.62 -6.09
CA PRO A 81 -17.24 31.81 -6.17
C PRO A 81 -16.71 32.03 -7.58
N THR A 82 -16.91 33.25 -8.10
CA THR A 82 -16.49 33.61 -9.47
C THR A 82 -15.15 34.35 -9.49
N ALA A 83 -14.63 34.76 -8.33
CA ALA A 83 -13.34 35.43 -8.23
C ALA A 83 -12.20 34.41 -8.20
N ASN A 84 -11.08 34.75 -8.84
CA ASN A 84 -9.89 33.92 -8.80
C ASN A 84 -9.33 33.83 -7.37
N VAL A 85 -8.80 32.66 -7.03
CA VAL A 85 -8.17 32.36 -5.75
C VAL A 85 -6.66 32.28 -5.97
N ASN A 86 -5.89 33.07 -5.24
CA ASN A 86 -4.45 32.87 -5.17
C ASN A 86 -4.19 31.74 -4.16
N ALA A 87 -3.67 30.62 -4.66
CA ALA A 87 -3.30 29.44 -3.89
C ALA A 87 -1.80 29.08 -4.04
N GLU A 88 -0.97 30.07 -4.37
CA GLU A 88 0.46 29.87 -4.56
C GLU A 88 1.19 29.54 -3.25
N HIS A 89 2.38 28.97 -3.39
CA HIS A 89 3.33 28.69 -2.33
C HIS A 89 2.84 27.73 -1.24
N ASN A 90 1.93 26.81 -1.59
CA ASN A 90 1.52 25.72 -0.69
C ASN A 90 2.28 24.43 -1.01
N ASN A 91 2.46 23.59 0.00
CA ASN A 91 2.84 22.20 -0.18
C ASN A 91 1.58 21.33 -0.22
N TRP A 92 1.15 20.96 -1.41
CA TRP A 92 -0.07 20.19 -1.66
C TRP A 92 0.06 18.68 -1.35
N GLY A 93 1.24 18.21 -0.93
CA GLY A 93 1.49 16.78 -0.73
C GLY A 93 1.66 15.99 -2.03
N LEU A 94 1.74 16.68 -3.17
CA LEU A 94 1.80 16.11 -4.52
C LEU A 94 3.03 16.64 -5.27
N CYS A 95 3.52 15.88 -6.25
CA CYS A 95 4.81 16.14 -6.86
C CYS A 95 4.74 17.02 -8.11
N THR A 96 3.59 17.04 -8.79
CA THR A 96 3.44 17.73 -10.07
C THR A 96 2.20 18.62 -10.11
N ALA A 97 2.26 19.68 -10.92
CA ALA A 97 1.09 20.55 -11.15
C ALA A 97 -0.11 19.77 -11.69
N ALA A 98 0.12 18.74 -12.51
CA ALA A 98 -0.95 17.92 -13.07
C ALA A 98 -1.67 17.05 -12.02
N GLU A 99 -0.95 16.57 -11.00
CA GLU A 99 -1.55 15.87 -9.86
C GLU A 99 -2.34 16.86 -8.98
N ILE A 100 -1.79 18.06 -8.75
CA ILE A 100 -2.45 19.10 -7.95
C ILE A 100 -3.76 19.57 -8.62
N GLU A 101 -3.73 19.79 -9.93
CA GLU A 101 -4.90 20.19 -10.72
C GLU A 101 -6.05 19.19 -10.61
N GLN A 102 -5.76 17.88 -10.59
CA GLN A 102 -6.79 16.84 -10.43
C GLN A 102 -7.47 16.86 -9.05
N GLU A 103 -6.85 17.51 -8.08
CA GLU A 103 -7.25 17.55 -6.68
C GLU A 103 -7.85 18.91 -6.28
N ILE A 104 -8.06 19.81 -7.24
CA ILE A 104 -8.69 21.11 -7.04
C ILE A 104 -9.92 21.21 -7.95
N TYR A 105 -11.09 21.48 -7.37
CA TYR A 105 -12.30 21.72 -8.14
C TYR A 105 -12.53 23.22 -8.34
N HIS A 106 -12.35 23.70 -9.57
CA HIS A 106 -12.37 25.14 -9.90
C HIS A 106 -12.87 25.42 -11.34
N GLN A 107 -12.43 26.53 -11.96
CA GLN A 107 -12.84 26.95 -13.31
C GLN A 107 -12.68 25.87 -14.39
N VAL A 108 -11.64 25.02 -14.31
CA VAL A 108 -11.39 23.97 -15.30
C VAL A 108 -12.50 22.90 -15.27
N ASP A 109 -13.04 22.60 -14.09
CA ASP A 109 -14.15 21.67 -13.92
C ASP A 109 -15.52 22.30 -14.17
N ASP A 110 -15.68 23.56 -13.75
CA ASP A 110 -16.88 24.36 -14.00
C ASP A 110 -16.51 25.80 -14.36
N SER A 111 -16.70 26.13 -15.64
CA SER A 111 -16.40 27.45 -16.21
C SER A 111 -17.13 28.63 -15.56
N ALA A 112 -18.17 28.38 -14.74
CA ALA A 112 -18.87 29.42 -13.99
C ALA A 112 -18.06 29.93 -12.77
N GLN A 113 -16.99 29.22 -12.39
CA GLN A 113 -16.19 29.51 -11.21
C GLN A 113 -14.92 30.33 -11.54
N GLY A 114 -14.32 30.88 -10.49
CA GLY A 114 -13.00 31.51 -10.57
C GLY A 114 -11.88 30.48 -10.73
N LEU A 115 -10.75 30.92 -11.28
CA LEU A 115 -9.55 30.08 -11.37
C LEU A 115 -8.84 30.03 -10.01
N VAL A 116 -8.40 28.83 -9.60
CA VAL A 116 -7.42 28.66 -8.52
C VAL A 116 -6.03 28.66 -9.12
N ASP A 117 -5.24 29.66 -8.79
CA ASP A 117 -3.85 29.78 -9.23
C ASP A 117 -2.92 29.25 -8.14
N PHE A 118 -2.36 28.05 -8.31
CA PHE A 118 -1.52 27.40 -7.32
C PHE A 118 -0.03 27.38 -7.68
N GLU A 119 0.36 27.96 -8.82
CA GLU A 119 1.74 27.99 -9.27
C GLU A 119 2.40 29.33 -8.93
N PRO A 120 3.57 29.34 -8.24
CA PRO A 120 4.40 28.18 -7.92
C PRO A 120 3.93 27.43 -6.67
N PHE A 121 4.06 26.10 -6.66
CA PHE A 121 3.84 25.27 -5.47
C PHE A 121 5.16 24.76 -4.86
N ILE A 122 5.08 24.27 -3.62
CA ILE A 122 6.20 23.64 -2.91
C ILE A 122 6.06 22.13 -3.05
N ALA A 123 6.90 21.50 -3.87
CA ALA A 123 6.92 20.04 -3.95
C ALA A 123 7.46 19.44 -2.63
N PRO A 124 6.87 18.34 -2.12
CA PRO A 124 7.42 17.58 -1.01
C PRO A 124 8.86 17.11 -1.24
N ASP A 125 9.64 16.95 -0.18
CA ASP A 125 11.01 16.41 -0.25
C ASP A 125 11.06 15.00 -0.88
N SER A 126 9.98 14.22 -0.74
CA SER A 126 9.83 12.91 -1.37
C SER A 126 9.81 12.95 -2.90
N CYS A 127 9.58 14.12 -3.50
CA CYS A 127 9.59 14.32 -4.94
C CYS A 127 10.99 14.63 -5.49
N ALA A 128 11.99 14.85 -4.62
CA ALA A 128 13.37 15.03 -5.05
C ALA A 128 13.93 13.69 -5.56
N ALA A 129 14.32 13.66 -6.84
CA ALA A 129 15.03 12.53 -7.41
C ALA A 129 16.26 12.19 -6.55
N PRO A 130 16.56 10.90 -6.31
CA PRO A 130 17.74 10.52 -5.53
C PRO A 130 18.98 11.12 -6.19
N THR A 131 19.76 11.89 -5.42
CA THR A 131 21.02 12.43 -5.90
C THR A 131 21.92 11.25 -6.25
N PRO A 132 22.52 11.18 -7.46
CA PRO A 132 23.38 10.07 -7.82
C PRO A 132 24.54 10.01 -6.83
N THR A 133 24.57 8.95 -6.03
CA THR A 133 25.69 8.65 -5.15
C THR A 133 26.96 8.61 -5.99
N PRO A 134 28.04 9.35 -5.65
CA PRO A 134 29.26 9.31 -6.43
C PRO A 134 29.74 7.86 -6.55
N THR A 135 29.87 7.40 -7.78
CA THR A 135 30.36 6.06 -8.11
C THR A 135 31.66 5.82 -7.36
N PRO A 136 31.72 4.85 -6.42
CA PRO A 136 32.98 4.51 -5.79
C PRO A 136 33.97 4.06 -6.87
N SER A 137 35.19 4.59 -6.78
CA SER A 137 36.35 4.17 -7.57
C SER A 137 36.39 2.64 -7.69
N PRO A 138 36.75 2.07 -8.85
CA PRO A 138 36.74 0.62 -9.07
C PRO A 138 37.50 -0.09 -7.95
N THR A 139 36.72 -0.75 -7.10
CA THR A 139 37.23 -1.77 -6.19
C THR A 139 37.70 -2.92 -7.08
N PRO A 140 38.89 -3.52 -6.83
CA PRO A 140 39.34 -4.65 -7.63
C PRO A 140 38.22 -5.68 -7.71
N THR A 141 37.85 -6.05 -8.93
CA THR A 141 36.88 -7.11 -9.21
C THR A 141 37.23 -8.29 -8.31
N PRO A 142 36.39 -8.65 -7.31
CA PRO A 142 36.61 -9.88 -6.57
C PRO A 142 36.66 -11.00 -7.61
N ALA A 143 37.65 -11.89 -7.44
CA ALA A 143 37.71 -13.13 -8.21
C ALA A 143 36.31 -13.76 -8.22
N PRO A 144 35.88 -14.39 -9.33
CA PRO A 144 34.54 -14.97 -9.43
C PRO A 144 34.27 -15.76 -8.16
N THR A 145 33.33 -15.26 -7.36
CA THR A 145 32.77 -16.01 -6.26
C THR A 145 32.32 -17.31 -6.89
N ALA A 146 32.90 -18.42 -6.45
CA ALA A 146 32.50 -19.73 -6.94
C ALA A 146 30.98 -19.77 -6.92
N THR A 147 30.36 -20.04 -8.08
CA THR A 147 28.93 -20.31 -8.15
C THR A 147 28.66 -21.32 -7.03
N PRO A 148 27.89 -20.95 -5.99
CA PRO A 148 27.59 -21.90 -4.94
C PRO A 148 27.03 -23.16 -5.63
N PRO A 149 27.41 -24.36 -5.16
CA PRO A 149 26.91 -25.60 -5.73
C PRO A 149 25.39 -25.49 -5.86
N VAL A 150 24.86 -25.83 -7.05
CA VAL A 150 23.43 -25.76 -7.36
C VAL A 150 22.68 -26.49 -6.26
N GLY A 151 22.06 -25.72 -5.36
CA GLY A 151 21.19 -26.25 -4.34
C GLY A 151 19.92 -26.81 -4.97
N PRO A 152 19.12 -27.57 -4.21
CA PRO A 152 17.79 -27.93 -4.68
C PRO A 152 17.01 -26.67 -5.08
N THR A 153 16.29 -26.75 -6.20
CA THR A 153 15.31 -25.74 -6.61
C THR A 153 13.93 -26.38 -6.69
N ARG A 154 12.90 -25.54 -6.61
CA ARG A 154 11.52 -25.92 -6.90
C ARG A 154 10.94 -25.00 -7.97
N THR A 155 10.11 -25.56 -8.83
CA THR A 155 9.47 -24.83 -9.92
C THR A 155 8.08 -24.38 -9.52
N LEU A 156 7.82 -23.08 -9.68
CA LEU A 156 6.48 -22.50 -9.58
C LEU A 156 6.00 -22.07 -10.97
N VAL A 157 4.72 -22.30 -11.25
CA VAL A 157 4.09 -21.90 -12.50
C VAL A 157 2.87 -21.05 -12.19
N TRP A 158 2.89 -19.80 -12.65
CA TRP A 158 1.82 -18.85 -12.42
C TRP A 158 1.35 -18.24 -13.74
N GLY A 159 0.03 -18.14 -13.90
CA GLY A 159 -0.59 -17.29 -14.91
C GLY A 159 -0.88 -15.88 -14.37
N PRO A 160 -1.49 -14.99 -15.17
CA PRO A 160 -1.90 -13.66 -14.70
C PRO A 160 -2.87 -13.72 -13.51
N GLY A 161 -2.74 -12.79 -12.58
CA GLY A 161 -3.61 -12.66 -11.40
C GLY A 161 -2.86 -12.75 -10.07
N TRP A 162 -3.63 -12.82 -8.98
CA TRP A 162 -3.10 -12.97 -7.64
C TRP A 162 -2.73 -14.43 -7.35
N HIS A 163 -1.56 -14.62 -6.74
CA HIS A 163 -1.08 -15.90 -6.22
C HIS A 163 -0.63 -15.72 -4.78
N ASN A 164 -0.77 -16.76 -3.96
CA ASN A 164 -0.18 -16.84 -2.63
C ASN A 164 0.90 -17.92 -2.67
N ALA A 165 2.10 -17.60 -2.23
CA ALA A 165 3.23 -18.52 -2.27
C ALA A 165 4.15 -18.32 -1.09
N THR A 166 4.94 -19.33 -0.80
CA THR A 166 5.94 -19.32 0.28
C THR A 166 7.32 -19.12 -0.33
N TRP A 167 8.16 -18.28 0.23
CA TRP A 167 9.56 -18.17 -0.18
C TRP A 167 10.35 -19.34 0.40
N SER A 168 11.17 -20.01 -0.40
CA SER A 168 11.94 -21.18 0.04
C SER A 168 13.42 -20.88 0.26
N GLY A 169 13.87 -19.66 -0.01
CA GLY A 169 15.26 -19.21 0.15
C GLY A 169 15.42 -18.15 1.24
N ALA A 170 16.59 -17.51 1.28
CA ALA A 170 16.82 -16.29 2.05
C ALA A 170 17.42 -15.25 1.10
N SER A 171 16.72 -14.14 0.86
CA SER A 171 17.15 -13.13 -0.12
C SER A 171 16.43 -11.79 0.07
N THR A 172 16.93 -10.75 -0.61
CA THR A 172 16.17 -9.50 -0.73
C THR A 172 14.90 -9.73 -1.58
N PRO A 173 13.90 -8.85 -1.51
CA PRO A 173 12.72 -8.92 -2.38
C PRO A 173 13.06 -8.90 -3.87
N GLU A 174 14.05 -8.10 -4.28
CA GLU A 174 14.49 -8.00 -5.68
C GLU A 174 14.99 -9.35 -6.18
N ASP A 175 15.84 -10.01 -5.40
CA ASP A 175 16.37 -11.33 -5.72
C ASP A 175 15.27 -12.41 -5.65
N ALA A 176 14.34 -12.30 -4.69
CA ALA A 176 13.26 -13.26 -4.52
C ALA A 176 12.30 -13.29 -5.72
N PHE A 177 11.98 -12.10 -6.25
CA PHE A 177 11.02 -11.93 -7.33
C PHE A 177 11.67 -11.79 -8.72
N ALA A 178 13.00 -11.87 -8.82
CA ALA A 178 13.75 -11.74 -10.07
C ALA A 178 13.28 -12.72 -11.17
N CYS A 179 12.83 -13.93 -10.80
CA CYS A 179 12.30 -14.91 -11.74
C CYS A 179 11.01 -14.45 -12.45
N ALA A 180 10.28 -13.49 -11.85
CA ALA A 180 9.08 -12.90 -12.38
C ALA A 180 9.33 -11.50 -12.96
N ASP A 181 10.58 -11.05 -13.09
CA ASP A 181 10.93 -9.69 -13.53
C ASP A 181 10.23 -9.31 -14.85
N GLY A 182 9.70 -8.09 -14.88
CA GLY A 182 8.84 -7.58 -15.96
C GLY A 182 7.46 -8.27 -16.11
N LYS A 183 7.10 -9.21 -15.23
CA LYS A 183 5.85 -10.00 -15.27
C LYS A 183 5.09 -10.03 -13.96
N TYR A 184 5.39 -9.14 -13.02
CA TYR A 184 4.59 -8.90 -11.84
C TYR A 184 4.48 -7.41 -11.56
N ALA A 185 3.38 -6.99 -10.94
CA ALA A 185 3.11 -5.58 -10.64
C ALA A 185 3.37 -5.22 -9.17
N ALA A 186 3.15 -6.17 -8.26
CA ALA A 186 3.32 -5.96 -6.83
C ALA A 186 3.46 -7.30 -6.09
N ALA A 187 4.19 -7.29 -4.99
CA ALA A 187 4.21 -8.35 -4.00
C ALA A 187 3.91 -7.78 -2.61
N TYR A 188 3.21 -8.54 -1.77
CA TYR A 188 2.82 -8.15 -0.42
C TYR A 188 3.14 -9.27 0.57
N ARG A 189 3.66 -8.91 1.74
CA ARG A 189 3.90 -9.81 2.87
C ARG A 189 3.13 -9.31 4.07
N LEU A 190 2.37 -10.19 4.72
CA LEU A 190 1.66 -9.84 5.94
C LEU A 190 2.59 -10.11 7.13
N VAL A 191 2.90 -9.08 7.91
CA VAL A 191 3.73 -9.17 9.11
C VAL A 191 2.96 -8.65 10.33
N SER A 192 3.48 -8.91 11.53
CA SER A 192 2.95 -8.34 12.76
C SER A 192 3.04 -6.81 12.71
N GLY A 193 1.92 -6.15 12.44
CA GLY A 193 1.85 -4.68 12.26
C GLY A 193 1.29 -4.21 10.92
N GLY A 194 1.07 -5.11 9.95
CA GLY A 194 0.37 -4.79 8.70
C GLY A 194 1.02 -5.39 7.46
N TRP A 195 0.75 -4.76 6.32
CA TRP A 195 1.25 -5.19 5.02
C TRP A 195 2.56 -4.50 4.68
N GLU A 196 3.58 -5.31 4.42
CA GLU A 196 4.74 -4.91 3.66
C GLU A 196 4.48 -5.12 2.17
N ARG A 197 5.16 -4.33 1.33
CA ARG A 197 4.95 -4.31 -0.12
C ARG A 197 6.26 -4.11 -0.87
N HIS A 198 6.33 -4.71 -2.04
CA HIS A 198 7.41 -4.55 -2.99
C HIS A 198 6.82 -4.30 -4.38
N PHE A 199 7.30 -3.23 -5.02
CA PHE A 199 6.94 -2.85 -6.38
C PHE A 199 8.24 -2.67 -7.18
N PRO A 200 8.45 -3.42 -8.27
CA PRO A 200 9.71 -3.39 -9.01
C PRO A 200 10.05 -2.00 -9.56
N ASP A 201 9.02 -1.25 -9.98
CA ASP A 201 9.16 0.08 -10.59
C ASP A 201 8.96 1.24 -9.59
N ARG A 202 8.66 0.95 -8.32
CA ARG A 202 8.34 1.95 -7.28
C ARG A 202 9.06 1.67 -5.97
N PRO A 203 10.40 1.77 -5.93
CA PRO A 203 11.18 1.59 -4.71
C PRO A 203 10.85 2.63 -3.63
N ASP A 204 10.32 3.80 -4.01
CA ASP A 204 9.92 4.90 -3.14
C ASP A 204 8.78 4.53 -2.17
N VAL A 205 7.90 3.60 -2.56
CA VAL A 205 6.78 3.13 -1.72
C VAL A 205 6.95 1.67 -1.28
N SER A 206 8.04 1.02 -1.69
CA SER A 206 8.37 -0.35 -1.29
C SER A 206 8.99 -0.36 0.11
N ASN A 207 8.56 -1.30 0.95
CA ASN A 207 9.01 -1.43 2.34
C ASN A 207 9.17 -2.88 2.81
N MET A 208 9.08 -3.85 1.90
CA MET A 208 9.29 -5.26 2.22
C MET A 208 10.75 -5.48 2.62
N ALA A 209 10.96 -5.99 3.84
CA ALA A 209 12.28 -6.43 4.27
C ALA A 209 12.66 -7.77 3.60
N ASP A 210 13.92 -8.20 3.77
CA ASP A 210 14.40 -9.48 3.26
C ASP A 210 13.45 -10.64 3.59
N LEU A 211 13.24 -11.53 2.62
CA LEU A 211 12.44 -12.73 2.80
C LEU A 211 13.30 -13.84 3.39
N GLN A 212 12.76 -14.49 4.42
CA GLN A 212 13.34 -15.67 5.03
C GLN A 212 12.65 -16.94 4.49
N PRO A 213 13.28 -18.12 4.65
CA PRO A 213 12.65 -19.35 4.27
C PRO A 213 11.34 -19.53 5.04
N TYR A 214 10.31 -19.91 4.32
CA TYR A 214 8.94 -20.09 4.77
C TYR A 214 8.10 -18.81 5.01
N ASP A 215 8.61 -17.63 4.63
CA ASP A 215 7.79 -16.43 4.57
C ASP A 215 6.75 -16.55 3.45
N ALA A 216 5.47 -16.31 3.75
CA ALA A 216 4.43 -16.28 2.72
C ALA A 216 4.20 -14.87 2.18
N PHE A 217 3.93 -14.79 0.87
CA PHE A 217 3.66 -13.55 0.17
C PHE A 217 2.54 -13.73 -0.86
N LEU A 218 1.80 -12.63 -1.07
CA LEU A 218 0.89 -12.48 -2.20
C LEU A 218 1.62 -11.78 -3.33
N ILE A 219 1.48 -12.26 -4.56
CA ILE A 219 2.08 -11.63 -5.74
C ILE A 219 1.04 -11.46 -6.84
N LEU A 220 1.01 -10.27 -7.46
CA LEU A 220 0.17 -9.95 -8.60
C LEU A 220 0.97 -10.13 -9.88
N ILE A 221 0.77 -11.26 -10.54
CA ILE A 221 1.41 -11.65 -11.80
C ILE A 221 0.66 -11.02 -12.98
N THR A 222 1.39 -10.44 -13.94
CA THR A 222 0.84 -9.75 -15.12
C THR A 222 1.00 -10.54 -16.42
N GLY A 223 1.81 -11.61 -16.42
CA GLY A 223 2.00 -12.52 -17.55
C GLY A 223 2.48 -13.90 -17.08
N ASP A 224 2.45 -14.91 -17.95
CA ASP A 224 2.85 -16.28 -17.55
C ASP A 224 4.31 -16.33 -17.06
N VAL A 225 4.50 -16.87 -15.86
CA VAL A 225 5.79 -17.02 -15.17
C VAL A 225 6.05 -18.49 -14.87
N THR A 226 7.27 -18.94 -15.17
CA THR A 226 7.86 -20.15 -14.60
C THR A 226 9.06 -19.70 -13.77
N CYS A 227 8.97 -19.90 -12.46
CA CYS A 227 9.96 -19.43 -11.50
C CYS A 227 10.68 -20.61 -10.85
N GLU A 228 12.00 -20.61 -10.91
CA GLU A 228 12.84 -21.53 -10.15
C GLU A 228 13.23 -20.86 -8.83
N MET A 229 12.71 -21.37 -7.71
CA MET A 229 13.05 -20.87 -6.38
C MET A 229 14.11 -21.75 -5.73
N PRO A 230 15.15 -21.18 -5.11
CA PRO A 230 16.08 -21.96 -4.30
C PRO A 230 15.34 -22.55 -3.10
N VAL A 231 15.69 -23.77 -2.72
CA VAL A 231 15.27 -24.38 -1.47
C VAL A 231 16.45 -24.30 -0.51
N ALA A 232 16.29 -23.51 0.56
CA ALA A 232 17.26 -23.41 1.63
C ALA A 232 17.45 -24.78 2.26
N GLY A 233 18.68 -25.10 2.66
CA GLY A 233 18.94 -26.33 3.42
C GLY A 233 18.12 -26.36 4.72
N SER A 234 17.79 -27.56 5.20
CA SER A 234 16.92 -27.75 6.37
C SER A 234 17.27 -26.80 7.53
N LEU A 235 16.34 -25.95 7.94
CA LEU A 235 16.53 -25.00 9.04
C LEU A 235 16.41 -25.62 10.44
N GLY A 236 16.31 -26.95 10.52
CA GLY A 236 16.05 -27.70 11.75
C GLY A 236 14.96 -28.72 11.53
N THR A 237 14.39 -29.23 12.61
CA THR A 237 13.25 -30.17 12.58
C THR A 237 11.91 -29.49 12.85
N GLU A 238 11.93 -28.23 13.27
CA GLU A 238 10.75 -27.52 13.76
C GLU A 238 10.95 -26.00 13.64
N ARG A 239 9.86 -25.27 13.41
CA ARG A 239 9.78 -23.81 13.51
C ARG A 239 8.68 -23.40 14.47
N THR A 240 8.88 -22.26 15.13
CA THR A 240 7.88 -21.67 16.03
C THR A 240 7.31 -20.41 15.41
N LEU A 241 5.98 -20.33 15.34
CA LEU A 241 5.22 -19.19 14.85
C LEU A 241 4.53 -18.52 16.05
N ASP A 242 4.77 -17.23 16.19
CA ASP A 242 4.12 -16.40 17.21
C ASP A 242 3.01 -15.58 16.56
N TRP A 243 1.79 -16.10 16.64
CA TRP A 243 0.63 -15.54 15.99
C TRP A 243 -0.18 -14.68 16.95
N GLY A 244 -0.31 -13.39 16.61
CA GLY A 244 -1.26 -12.48 17.26
C GLY A 244 -2.69 -12.66 16.74
N VAL A 245 -3.66 -12.02 17.42
CA VAL A 245 -5.05 -11.96 16.95
C VAL A 245 -5.15 -11.26 15.60
N GLY A 246 -5.96 -11.80 14.69
CA GLY A 246 -6.19 -11.28 13.36
C GLY A 246 -5.74 -12.24 12.26
N TRP A 247 -5.62 -11.72 11.04
CA TRP A 247 -5.13 -12.50 9.91
C TRP A 247 -3.60 -12.65 9.98
N GLN A 248 -3.13 -13.85 9.69
CA GLN A 248 -1.72 -14.19 9.49
C GLN A 248 -1.56 -14.84 8.11
N ASN A 249 -0.38 -14.74 7.50
CA ASN A 249 -0.03 -15.39 6.23
C ASN A 249 1.27 -16.17 6.41
N ASP A 250 1.25 -17.48 6.19
CA ASP A 250 2.38 -18.36 6.49
C ASP A 250 2.49 -19.50 5.49
N GLY A 251 3.69 -20.08 5.40
CA GLY A 251 3.95 -21.30 4.63
C GLY A 251 3.83 -22.57 5.47
N TRP A 252 3.25 -23.62 4.92
CA TRP A 252 3.32 -24.96 5.51
C TRP A 252 4.74 -25.51 5.34
N THR A 253 5.29 -26.05 6.43
CA THR A 253 6.67 -26.54 6.48
C THR A 253 6.75 -28.03 6.72
N GLY A 254 5.64 -28.70 7.06
CA GLY A 254 5.63 -30.13 7.30
C GLY A 254 5.49 -30.93 6.00
N ALA A 255 5.22 -32.23 6.16
CA ALA A 255 5.20 -33.17 5.06
C ALA A 255 4.05 -32.93 4.06
N ASP A 256 4.26 -33.40 2.83
CA ASP A 256 3.24 -33.41 1.79
C ASP A 256 1.99 -34.21 2.18
N GLY A 257 0.84 -33.78 1.66
CA GLY A 257 -0.44 -34.44 1.90
C GLY A 257 -0.93 -34.40 3.34
N THR A 258 -0.48 -33.43 4.16
CA THR A 258 -0.94 -33.29 5.54
C THR A 258 -2.36 -32.70 5.56
N PRO A 259 -3.36 -33.35 6.20
CA PRO A 259 -4.72 -32.83 6.21
C PRO A 259 -4.83 -31.54 7.04
N PRO A 260 -5.74 -30.61 6.71
CA PRO A 260 -5.83 -29.31 7.39
C PRO A 260 -5.99 -29.39 8.91
N GLU A 261 -6.70 -30.39 9.43
CA GLU A 261 -6.82 -30.62 10.87
C GLU A 261 -5.48 -30.83 11.57
N ASP A 262 -4.53 -31.53 10.94
CA ASP A 262 -3.21 -31.80 11.50
C ASP A 262 -2.27 -30.60 11.29
N VAL A 263 -2.40 -29.87 10.17
CA VAL A 263 -1.63 -28.65 9.89
C VAL A 263 -1.88 -27.58 10.96
N PHE A 264 -3.15 -27.40 11.36
CA PHE A 264 -3.56 -26.32 12.26
C PHE A 264 -3.78 -26.77 13.71
N ASP A 265 -3.42 -28.00 14.08
CA ASP A 265 -3.60 -28.57 15.43
C ASP A 265 -2.88 -27.76 16.51
N CYS A 266 -1.68 -27.25 16.19
CA CYS A 266 -0.91 -26.39 17.10
C CYS A 266 -1.67 -25.11 17.54
N ALA A 267 -2.68 -24.70 16.77
CA ALA A 267 -3.49 -23.53 17.03
C ALA A 267 -4.94 -23.89 17.41
N ASP A 268 -5.24 -25.17 17.71
CA ASP A 268 -6.60 -25.60 18.03
C ASP A 268 -7.24 -24.74 19.14
N GLY A 269 -8.51 -24.41 18.93
CA GLY A 269 -9.26 -23.46 19.76
C GLY A 269 -8.83 -21.98 19.66
N SER A 270 -7.78 -21.65 18.90
CA SER A 270 -7.23 -20.29 18.78
C SER A 270 -7.41 -19.66 17.39
N TYR A 271 -8.02 -20.34 16.41
CA TYR A 271 -8.37 -19.77 15.10
C TYR A 271 -9.81 -20.05 14.69
N ALA A 272 -10.35 -19.21 13.81
CA ALA A 272 -11.72 -19.33 13.30
C ALA A 272 -11.81 -19.94 11.90
N ALA A 273 -10.80 -19.71 11.07
CA ALA A 273 -10.77 -20.18 9.69
C ALA A 273 -9.33 -20.14 9.13
N ALA A 274 -9.05 -21.01 8.17
CA ALA A 274 -7.87 -20.95 7.32
C ALA A 274 -8.28 -20.96 5.84
N TYR A 275 -7.49 -20.33 4.98
CA TYR A 275 -7.72 -20.21 3.55
C TYR A 275 -6.43 -20.47 2.78
N ARG A 276 -6.54 -21.13 1.62
CA ARG A 276 -5.43 -21.36 0.69
C ARG A 276 -5.88 -20.97 -0.71
N LEU A 277 -5.02 -20.33 -1.49
CA LEU A 277 -5.32 -19.91 -2.86
C LEU A 277 -4.77 -20.96 -3.83
N VAL A 278 -5.65 -21.70 -4.51
CA VAL A 278 -5.30 -22.78 -5.44
C VAL A 278 -5.95 -22.53 -6.79
N GLY A 279 -5.15 -22.46 -7.86
CA GLY A 279 -5.67 -22.28 -9.22
C GLY A 279 -6.52 -21.01 -9.41
N GLY A 280 -6.24 -19.94 -8.66
CA GLY A 280 -7.02 -18.70 -8.65
C GLY A 280 -8.32 -18.74 -7.83
N GLY A 281 -8.63 -19.86 -7.15
CA GLY A 281 -9.79 -20.02 -6.28
C GLY A 281 -9.40 -20.21 -4.81
N TRP A 282 -10.27 -19.78 -3.89
CA TRP A 282 -10.07 -19.96 -2.46
C TRP A 282 -10.61 -21.30 -1.98
N GLU A 283 -9.71 -22.11 -1.43
CA GLU A 283 -10.04 -23.18 -0.52
C GLU A 283 -10.10 -22.67 0.91
N ARG A 284 -10.93 -23.29 1.75
CA ARG A 284 -11.17 -22.87 3.13
C ARG A 284 -11.34 -24.05 4.07
N TYR A 285 -10.90 -23.84 5.30
CA TYR A 285 -11.03 -24.80 6.39
C TYR A 285 -11.60 -24.08 7.62
N PHE A 286 -12.65 -24.64 8.19
CA PHE A 286 -13.29 -24.19 9.43
C PHE A 286 -13.28 -25.33 10.46
N PRO A 287 -12.66 -25.15 11.63
CA PRO A 287 -12.58 -26.19 12.64
C PRO A 287 -13.99 -26.59 13.11
N GLY A 288 -14.26 -27.90 13.15
CA GLY A 288 -15.57 -28.45 13.55
C GLY A 288 -16.71 -28.21 12.55
N ARG A 289 -16.45 -27.65 11.36
CA ARG A 289 -17.46 -27.35 10.33
C ARG A 289 -17.11 -27.96 8.96
N PRO A 290 -17.05 -29.30 8.85
CA PRO A 290 -16.72 -29.98 7.61
C PRO A 290 -17.73 -29.70 6.48
N ASP A 291 -18.95 -29.26 6.82
CA ASP A 291 -19.98 -28.83 5.87
C ASP A 291 -19.60 -27.54 5.11
N LEU A 292 -18.71 -26.73 5.66
CA LEU A 292 -18.23 -25.48 5.07
C LEU A 292 -16.80 -25.56 4.54
N SER A 293 -16.02 -26.54 4.99
CA SER A 293 -14.64 -26.76 4.61
C SER A 293 -14.53 -27.46 3.25
N ASN A 294 -13.60 -27.00 2.43
CA ASN A 294 -13.23 -27.63 1.16
C ASN A 294 -11.72 -27.64 0.90
N MET A 295 -10.90 -27.23 1.88
CA MET A 295 -9.45 -27.30 1.79
C MET A 295 -8.98 -28.76 1.73
N GLY A 296 -8.24 -29.08 0.67
CA GLY A 296 -7.56 -30.36 0.56
C GLY A 296 -6.34 -30.45 1.49
N PRO A 297 -5.63 -31.58 1.49
CA PRO A 297 -4.33 -31.69 2.15
C PRO A 297 -3.34 -30.61 1.67
N LEU A 298 -2.44 -30.21 2.55
CA LEU A 298 -1.36 -29.25 2.27
C LEU A 298 -0.05 -29.97 1.98
N ASP A 299 0.64 -29.44 0.98
CA ASP A 299 1.98 -29.85 0.58
C ASP A 299 3.05 -28.87 1.10
N GLU A 300 4.29 -29.33 1.24
CA GLU A 300 5.39 -28.48 1.70
C GLU A 300 5.48 -27.22 0.82
N HIS A 301 5.61 -26.06 1.46
CA HIS A 301 5.61 -24.72 0.85
C HIS A 301 4.27 -24.22 0.32
N ASP A 302 3.15 -24.87 0.67
CA ASP A 302 1.84 -24.26 0.46
C ASP A 302 1.66 -23.05 1.39
N ALA A 303 1.27 -21.92 0.80
CA ALA A 303 0.96 -20.72 1.56
C ALA A 303 -0.52 -20.68 1.97
N PHE A 304 -0.79 -20.28 3.21
CA PHE A 304 -2.14 -20.17 3.75
C PHE A 304 -2.33 -18.87 4.55
N LEU A 305 -3.58 -18.38 4.55
CA LEU A 305 -4.05 -17.35 5.46
C LEU A 305 -4.79 -17.99 6.62
N ILE A 306 -4.55 -17.55 7.85
CA ILE A 306 -5.26 -18.04 9.04
C ILE A 306 -5.78 -16.89 9.88
N LEU A 307 -7.05 -16.98 10.31
CA LEU A 307 -7.70 -15.98 11.17
C LEU A 307 -7.61 -16.43 12.63
N ILE A 308 -6.66 -15.86 13.34
CA ILE A 308 -6.37 -16.13 14.75
C ILE A 308 -7.30 -15.31 15.64
N THR A 309 -7.93 -15.97 16.60
CA THR A 309 -8.91 -15.41 17.54
C THR A 309 -8.34 -15.20 18.94
N ALA A 310 -7.26 -15.88 19.29
CA ALA A 310 -6.49 -15.70 20.52
C ALA A 310 -5.00 -15.87 20.20
N PRO A 311 -4.08 -15.08 20.81
CA PRO A 311 -2.65 -15.22 20.56
C PRO A 311 -2.19 -16.65 20.83
N VAL A 312 -1.38 -17.21 19.94
CA VAL A 312 -0.91 -18.58 20.04
C VAL A 312 0.53 -18.70 19.57
N ASN A 313 1.31 -19.49 20.31
CA ASN A 313 2.63 -19.92 19.91
C ASN A 313 2.49 -21.32 19.31
N CYS A 314 2.53 -21.41 17.97
CA CYS A 314 2.36 -22.64 17.23
C CYS A 314 3.72 -23.21 16.84
N SER A 315 3.93 -24.50 17.10
CA SER A 315 5.13 -25.21 16.68
C SER A 315 4.80 -26.11 15.49
N MET A 316 5.52 -25.94 14.38
CA MET A 316 5.33 -26.70 13.14
C MET A 316 6.58 -27.49 12.81
N THR A 317 6.41 -28.77 12.47
CA THR A 317 7.51 -29.60 11.97
C THR A 317 8.02 -29.07 10.64
N ILE A 318 9.34 -29.18 10.42
CA ILE A 318 9.97 -28.93 9.13
C ILE A 318 10.21 -30.29 8.45
N ALA A 319 9.71 -30.46 7.24
CA ALA A 319 9.94 -31.64 6.43
C ALA A 319 11.45 -31.78 6.11
N PRO A 320 11.97 -33.03 6.06
CA PRO A 320 13.38 -33.30 5.88
C PRO A 320 13.91 -33.03 4.46
#